data_AF-A0A963FCP5-F1
#
_entry.id   AF-A0A963FCP5-F1
#
_cell.length_a   1.000
_cell.length_b   1.000
_cell.length_c   1.000
_cell.angle_alpha   90.00
_cell.angle_beta   90.00
_cell.angle_gamma   90.00
#
_symmetry.space_group_name_H-M   'P 1'
#
loop_
_entity.id
_entity.type
_entity.pdbx_description
1 polymer ?
#
loop_
_entity_poly.entity_id
_entity_poly.type
_entity_poly.pdbx_seq_one_letter_code
_entity_poly.pdbx_strand_id
1 'polypeptide(L)'
;MAMQESMERNVWGLVIVLAIALSVGGIVEIVPLFYLKSTMEHNSAPELIWQRQDGQTLNDHKPGDGMRPYKALELAGRDVYIREGCYLCHSQMVRPFRDEKERYGHYSLASESMYDHPFQWGSKRTGPDVARVGGKYSDDWHRKHLRAPRSVVPESVMPNYPWLKDNPVNASIGDHMKGMQMIGVPYTDADIAAAAKEVEGKTEEDAVVAYLQVLGTMAKLDENKVYRE
;
A
#
# COMPACT_ATOMS: atom_id res chain seq x y z
N MET A 1 -5.36 -52.62 -14.22
CA MET A 1 -5.93 -51.32 -14.62
C MET A 1 -4.89 -50.26 -14.39
N ALA A 2 -4.70 -49.34 -15.33
CA ALA A 2 -3.79 -48.21 -15.15
C ALA A 2 -4.30 -47.30 -14.03
N MET A 3 -3.40 -46.62 -13.32
CA MET A 3 -3.76 -45.65 -12.27
C MET A 3 -4.74 -44.60 -12.79
N GLN A 4 -4.53 -44.11 -14.01
CA GLN A 4 -5.42 -43.21 -14.71
C GLN A 4 -6.85 -43.78 -14.81
N GLU A 5 -7.00 -44.97 -15.38
CA GLU A 5 -8.30 -45.63 -15.58
C GLU A 5 -9.03 -45.90 -14.25
N SER A 6 -8.29 -46.21 -13.18
CA SER A 6 -8.86 -46.39 -11.85
C SER A 6 -9.36 -45.08 -11.23
N MET A 7 -8.71 -43.95 -11.52
CA MET A 7 -9.10 -42.64 -10.99
C MET A 7 -10.26 -42.04 -11.78
N GLU A 8 -10.30 -42.23 -13.10
CA GLU A 8 -11.40 -41.75 -13.96
C GLU A 8 -12.75 -42.41 -13.60
N ARG A 9 -12.74 -43.63 -13.06
CA ARG A 9 -13.94 -44.36 -12.63
C ARG A 9 -14.37 -44.07 -11.19
N ASN A 10 -13.52 -43.40 -10.39
CA ASN A 10 -13.79 -43.08 -9.00
C ASN A 10 -13.80 -41.56 -8.79
N VAL A 11 -15.00 -40.98 -8.74
CA VAL A 11 -15.19 -39.52 -8.59
C VAL A 11 -14.45 -38.97 -7.37
N TRP A 12 -14.49 -39.66 -6.23
CA TRP A 12 -13.79 -39.21 -5.01
C TRP A 12 -12.27 -39.30 -5.15
N GLY A 13 -11.77 -40.37 -5.80
CA GLY A 13 -10.35 -40.51 -6.12
C GLY A 13 -9.86 -39.38 -7.02
N LEU A 14 -10.60 -39.06 -8.08
CA LEU A 14 -10.29 -37.97 -9.00
C LEU A 14 -10.27 -36.60 -8.30
N VAL A 15 -11.28 -36.32 -7.45
CA VAL A 15 -11.35 -35.07 -6.68
C VAL A 15 -10.14 -34.92 -5.75
N ILE A 16 -9.74 -35.98 -5.05
CA ILE A 16 -8.58 -35.95 -4.13
C ILE A 16 -7.29 -35.68 -4.91
N VAL A 17 -7.06 -36.39 -6.02
CA VAL A 17 -5.85 -36.21 -6.83
C VAL A 17 -5.78 -34.80 -7.40
N LEU A 18 -6.89 -34.26 -7.89
CA LEU A 18 -6.96 -32.90 -8.42
C LEU A 18 -6.74 -31.85 -7.31
N ALA A 19 -7.35 -32.05 -6.13
CA ALA A 19 -7.14 -31.16 -4.99
C ALA A 19 -5.66 -31.12 -4.58
N ILE A 20 -4.99 -32.28 -4.51
CA ILE A 20 -3.55 -32.36 -4.22
C ILE A 20 -2.77 -31.63 -5.30
N ALA A 21 -2.98 -31.96 -6.58
CA ALA A 21 -2.23 -31.40 -7.70
C ALA A 21 -2.32 -29.86 -7.76
N LEU A 22 -3.52 -29.30 -7.58
CA LEU A 22 -3.73 -27.84 -7.58
C LEU A 22 -3.16 -27.15 -6.34
N SER A 23 -3.09 -27.84 -5.20
CA SER A 23 -2.60 -27.26 -3.95
C SER A 23 -1.09 -27.11 -3.90
N VAL A 24 -0.32 -27.92 -4.65
CA VAL A 24 1.15 -27.90 -4.58
C VAL A 24 1.72 -26.52 -4.92
N GLY A 25 1.24 -25.87 -5.98
CA GLY A 25 1.73 -24.54 -6.39
C GLY A 25 1.52 -23.50 -5.30
N GLY A 26 0.30 -23.41 -4.76
CA GLY A 26 -0.02 -22.49 -3.67
C GLY A 26 0.79 -22.76 -2.40
N ILE A 27 1.01 -24.03 -2.05
CA ILE A 27 1.83 -24.40 -0.89
C ILE A 27 3.29 -23.97 -1.09
N VAL A 28 3.87 -24.23 -2.26
CA VAL A 28 5.30 -23.95 -2.53
C VAL A 28 5.56 -22.45 -2.68
N GLU A 29 4.63 -21.67 -3.23
CA GLU A 29 4.83 -20.25 -3.49
C GLU A 29 4.41 -19.35 -2.31
N ILE A 30 3.30 -19.66 -1.63
CA ILE A 30 2.71 -18.77 -0.62
C ILE A 30 3.22 -19.10 0.79
N VAL A 31 3.23 -20.38 1.16
CA VAL A 31 3.53 -20.78 2.56
C VAL A 31 4.93 -20.33 3.00
N PRO A 32 6.00 -20.46 2.19
CA PRO A 32 7.32 -20.00 2.59
C PRO A 32 7.39 -18.49 2.86
N LEU A 33 6.59 -17.66 2.19
CA LEU A 33 6.62 -16.21 2.36
C LEU A 33 6.27 -15.77 3.79
N PHE A 34 5.51 -16.59 4.54
CA PHE A 34 5.20 -16.33 5.95
C PHE A 34 6.38 -16.58 6.90
N TYR A 35 7.40 -17.35 6.48
CA TYR A 35 8.49 -17.80 7.36
C TYR A 35 9.87 -17.31 6.91
N LEU A 36 10.04 -17.04 5.61
CA LEU A 36 11.30 -16.57 5.05
C LEU A 36 11.56 -15.12 5.46
N LYS A 37 12.50 -14.91 6.37
CA LYS A 37 12.89 -13.56 6.81
C LYS A 37 13.49 -12.70 5.68
N SER A 38 14.05 -13.32 4.64
CA SER A 38 14.64 -12.62 3.51
C SER A 38 13.62 -11.90 2.61
N THR A 39 12.32 -12.18 2.75
CA THR A 39 11.26 -11.49 1.98
C THR A 39 11.05 -10.06 2.43
N MET A 40 11.45 -9.73 3.66
CA MET A 40 11.25 -8.43 4.28
C MET A 40 12.61 -7.83 4.66
N GLU A 41 12.99 -6.76 3.96
CA GLU A 41 14.30 -6.11 4.09
C GLU A 41 14.56 -5.55 5.50
N HIS A 42 13.51 -5.20 6.26
CA HIS A 42 13.70 -4.74 7.64
C HIS A 42 14.33 -5.78 8.59
N ASN A 43 14.33 -7.07 8.23
CA ASN A 43 15.02 -8.09 9.01
C ASN A 43 16.55 -7.93 8.95
N SER A 44 17.11 -7.40 7.85
CA SER A 44 18.53 -7.07 7.69
C SER A 44 18.82 -5.58 7.80
N ALA A 45 17.81 -4.73 7.64
CA ALA A 45 17.86 -3.27 7.75
C ALA A 45 16.79 -2.73 8.72
N PRO A 46 16.94 -2.92 10.05
CA PRO A 46 15.93 -2.54 11.04
C PRO A 46 15.59 -1.05 11.04
N GLU A 47 16.47 -0.19 10.54
CA GLU A 47 16.26 1.24 10.38
C GLU A 47 15.11 1.59 9.40
N LEU A 48 14.66 0.62 8.59
CA LEU A 48 13.50 0.79 7.72
C LEU A 48 12.19 0.85 8.50
N ILE A 49 12.16 0.46 9.78
CA ILE A 49 10.94 0.45 10.61
C ILE A 49 11.03 1.54 11.66
N TRP A 50 9.94 2.28 11.83
CA TRP A 50 9.86 3.29 12.86
C TRP A 50 9.82 2.65 14.25
N GLN A 51 10.85 2.92 15.06
CA GLN A 51 10.95 2.45 16.44
C GLN A 51 10.22 3.41 17.38
N ARG A 52 8.88 3.35 17.35
CA ARG A 52 8.00 4.17 18.17
C ARG A 52 8.32 3.99 19.65
N GLN A 53 8.60 5.10 20.34
CA GLN A 53 8.84 5.13 21.78
C GLN A 53 7.54 5.25 22.57
N ASP A 54 7.57 4.81 23.82
CA ASP A 54 6.42 4.91 24.72
C ASP A 54 5.95 6.37 24.87
N GLY A 55 4.64 6.58 24.71
CA GLY A 55 4.00 7.90 24.78
C GLY A 55 4.03 8.70 23.47
N GLN A 56 4.74 8.25 22.43
CA GLN A 56 4.65 8.87 21.11
C GLN A 56 3.33 8.53 20.43
N THR A 57 2.83 9.46 19.62
CA THR A 57 1.69 9.33 18.71
C THR A 57 2.17 9.19 17.27
N LEU A 58 1.30 8.74 16.35
CA LEU A 58 1.62 8.73 14.92
C LEU A 58 2.02 10.11 14.36
N ASN A 59 1.67 11.20 15.04
CA ASN A 59 2.02 12.56 14.65
C ASN A 59 3.45 12.97 15.01
N ASP A 60 4.13 12.21 15.87
CA ASP A 60 5.54 12.45 16.22
C ASP A 60 6.53 11.92 15.18
N HIS A 61 6.04 11.06 14.26
CA HIS A 61 6.82 10.54 13.13
C HIS A 61 7.17 11.64 12.13
N LYS A 62 8.43 11.64 11.67
CA LYS A 62 8.91 12.51 10.60
C LYS A 62 9.31 11.69 9.36
N PRO A 63 9.22 12.28 8.16
CA PRO A 63 9.73 11.65 6.94
C PRO A 63 11.18 11.19 7.12
N GLY A 64 11.43 9.91 6.85
CA GLY A 64 12.73 9.27 7.00
C GLY A 64 12.95 8.50 8.30
N ASP A 65 12.07 8.63 9.31
CA ASP A 65 12.20 7.93 10.61
C ASP A 65 11.93 6.43 10.54
N GLY A 66 11.42 5.94 9.40
CA GLY A 66 11.08 4.54 9.18
C GLY A 66 9.59 4.35 8.87
N MET A 67 9.25 3.15 8.42
CA MET A 67 7.88 2.75 8.10
C MET A 67 7.02 2.71 9.37
N ARG A 68 5.84 3.32 9.29
CA ARG A 68 4.82 3.33 10.34
C ARG A 68 3.44 3.02 9.74
N PRO A 69 2.46 2.61 10.56
CA PRO A 69 1.07 2.56 10.13
C PRO A 69 0.61 3.92 9.59
N TYR A 70 -0.33 3.93 8.65
CA TYR A 70 -0.95 5.15 8.16
C TYR A 70 -1.67 5.91 9.28
N LYS A 71 -1.68 7.24 9.24
CA LYS A 71 -2.58 8.04 10.11
C LYS A 71 -4.03 7.81 9.72
N ALA A 72 -4.97 8.18 10.57
CA ALA A 72 -6.40 7.96 10.27
C ALA A 72 -6.81 8.62 8.93
N LEU A 73 -6.36 9.86 8.70
CA LEU A 73 -6.64 10.58 7.46
C LEU A 73 -5.94 9.96 6.23
N GLU A 74 -4.72 9.45 6.39
CA GLU A 74 -3.98 8.76 5.32
C GLU A 74 -4.61 7.41 4.97
N LEU A 75 -5.08 6.66 5.98
CA LEU A 75 -5.79 5.39 5.80
C LEU A 75 -7.13 5.62 5.09
N ALA A 76 -7.88 6.63 5.50
CA ALA A 76 -9.11 7.02 4.80
C ALA A 76 -8.82 7.43 3.34
N GLY A 77 -7.72 8.15 3.10
CA GLY A 77 -7.29 8.53 1.75
C GLY A 77 -6.93 7.33 0.87
N ARG A 78 -6.30 6.33 1.47
CA ARG A 78 -6.01 5.05 0.82
C ARG A 78 -7.29 4.29 0.47
N ASP A 79 -8.28 4.29 1.34
CA ASP A 79 -9.58 3.65 1.06
C ASP A 79 -10.29 4.32 -0.10
N VAL A 80 -10.25 5.66 -0.17
CA VAL A 80 -10.76 6.42 -1.31
C VAL A 80 -9.94 6.11 -2.57
N TYR A 81 -8.60 6.06 -2.50
CA TYR A 81 -7.73 5.68 -3.63
C TYR A 81 -8.12 4.31 -4.22
N ILE A 82 -8.44 3.34 -3.36
CA ILE A 82 -8.92 2.01 -3.76
C ILE A 82 -10.32 2.10 -4.36
N ARG A 83 -11.25 2.80 -3.69
CA ARG A 83 -12.64 2.95 -4.15
C ARG A 83 -12.74 3.59 -5.53
N GLU A 84 -11.93 4.62 -5.78
CA GLU A 84 -11.87 5.35 -7.05
C GLU A 84 -11.12 4.60 -8.16
N GLY A 85 -10.53 3.44 -7.85
CA GLY A 85 -9.86 2.59 -8.82
C GLY A 85 -8.54 3.16 -9.33
N CYS A 86 -7.87 4.03 -8.57
CA CYS A 86 -6.61 4.67 -8.99
C CYS A 86 -5.54 3.64 -9.38
N TYR A 87 -5.52 2.48 -8.70
CA TYR A 87 -4.63 1.35 -8.98
C TYR A 87 -4.78 0.75 -10.39
N LEU A 88 -5.88 1.00 -11.09
CA LEU A 88 -6.07 0.57 -12.49
C LEU A 88 -5.19 1.36 -13.47
N CYS A 89 -4.74 2.55 -13.07
CA CYS A 89 -3.93 3.44 -13.89
C CYS A 89 -2.54 3.71 -13.32
N HIS A 90 -2.39 3.69 -12.00
CA HIS A 90 -1.17 4.04 -11.29
C HIS A 90 -0.65 2.85 -10.50
N SER A 91 0.62 2.50 -10.72
CA SER A 91 1.31 1.52 -9.88
C SER A 91 1.96 2.17 -8.67
N GLN A 92 2.14 1.38 -7.62
CA GLN A 92 2.98 1.74 -6.46
C GLN A 92 4.08 0.71 -6.27
N MET A 93 4.87 0.46 -7.32
CA MET A 93 6.01 -0.45 -7.26
C MET A 93 7.05 -0.05 -8.30
N VAL A 94 8.11 0.61 -7.84
CA VAL A 94 9.25 0.97 -8.69
C VAL A 94 10.15 -0.25 -8.83
N ARG A 95 10.44 -0.64 -10.07
CA ARG A 95 11.29 -1.81 -10.37
C ARG A 95 12.78 -1.47 -10.28
N PRO A 96 13.67 -2.44 -9.99
CA PRO A 96 15.11 -2.21 -9.82
C PRO A 96 15.86 -2.07 -11.16
N PHE A 97 15.39 -1.16 -12.01
CA PHE A 97 16.06 -0.79 -13.26
C PHE A 97 16.49 0.67 -13.20
N ARG A 98 17.61 0.99 -13.87
CA ARG A 98 18.14 2.35 -13.91
C ARG A 98 17.11 3.36 -14.43
N ASP A 99 16.42 3.07 -15.53
CA ASP A 99 15.42 4.00 -16.10
C ASP A 99 14.23 4.25 -15.16
N GLU A 100 13.82 3.24 -14.38
CA GLU A 100 12.79 3.45 -13.35
C GLU A 100 13.31 4.27 -12.19
N LYS A 101 14.58 4.06 -11.79
CA LYS A 101 15.22 4.84 -10.75
C LYS A 101 15.25 6.32 -11.10
N GLU A 102 15.72 6.66 -12.30
CA GLU A 102 15.80 8.06 -12.74
C GLU A 102 14.43 8.72 -12.81
N ARG A 103 13.38 7.97 -13.17
CA ARG A 103 12.02 8.52 -13.32
C ARG A 103 11.30 8.68 -11.98
N TYR A 104 11.39 7.68 -11.10
CA TYR A 104 10.54 7.58 -9.91
C TYR A 104 11.32 7.68 -8.60
N GLY A 105 12.60 7.35 -8.59
CA GLY A 105 13.45 7.26 -7.40
C GLY A 105 13.80 5.81 -7.06
N HIS A 106 14.29 5.55 -5.85
CA HIS A 106 14.74 4.23 -5.42
C HIS A 106 13.74 3.09 -5.74
N TYR A 107 14.19 1.87 -6.01
CA TYR A 107 13.27 0.75 -6.22
C TYR A 107 12.43 0.48 -4.97
N SER A 108 11.20 -0.02 -5.12
CA SER A 108 10.34 -0.30 -3.97
C SER A 108 10.85 -1.50 -3.18
N LEU A 109 10.84 -1.40 -1.85
CA LEU A 109 11.14 -2.48 -0.92
C LEU A 109 9.85 -3.18 -0.48
N ALA A 110 9.91 -4.48 -0.19
CA ALA A 110 8.75 -5.20 0.33
C ALA A 110 8.29 -4.62 1.69
N SER A 111 9.26 -4.17 2.49
CA SER A 111 9.01 -3.50 3.78
C SER A 111 8.19 -2.21 3.66
N GLU A 112 8.19 -1.53 2.50
CA GLU A 112 7.37 -0.33 2.28
C GLU A 112 5.87 -0.65 2.19
N SER A 113 5.50 -1.90 1.87
CA SER A 113 4.10 -2.34 1.72
C SER A 113 3.61 -3.28 2.84
N MET A 114 4.37 -3.44 3.94
CA MET A 114 4.02 -4.39 5.00
C MET A 114 2.70 -4.09 5.72
N TYR A 115 2.25 -2.83 5.70
CA TYR A 115 0.98 -2.40 6.30
C TYR A 115 -0.12 -2.19 5.24
N ASP A 116 0.14 -2.52 3.98
CA ASP A 116 -0.84 -2.37 2.91
C ASP A 116 -1.77 -3.59 2.84
N HIS A 117 -2.95 -3.46 3.42
CA HIS A 117 -4.01 -4.46 3.31
C HIS A 117 -5.20 -3.88 2.52
N PRO A 118 -5.43 -4.29 1.25
CA PRO A 118 -4.56 -5.12 0.39
C PRO A 118 -3.43 -4.31 -0.28
N PHE A 119 -2.34 -4.97 -0.69
CA PHE A 119 -1.20 -4.32 -1.37
C PHE A 119 -1.64 -3.44 -2.57
N GLN A 120 -0.95 -2.33 -2.82
CA GLN A 120 -1.30 -1.38 -3.90
C GLN A 120 -0.31 -1.41 -5.09
N TRP A 121 0.45 -2.50 -5.23
CA TRP A 121 1.31 -2.66 -6.40
C TRP A 121 0.43 -2.75 -7.65
N GLY A 122 0.75 -1.93 -8.66
CA GLY A 122 -0.06 -1.87 -9.86
C GLY A 122 0.31 -2.96 -10.87
N SER A 123 -0.66 -3.38 -11.66
CA SER A 123 -0.47 -4.27 -12.81
C SER A 123 -0.38 -3.51 -14.14
N LYS A 124 -0.70 -2.21 -14.15
CA LYS A 124 -0.72 -1.34 -15.33
C LYS A 124 -0.22 0.07 -14.98
N ARG A 125 0.32 0.76 -15.99
CA ARG A 125 0.69 2.19 -15.95
C ARG A 125 0.05 2.92 -17.13
N THR A 126 -1.17 3.39 -16.93
CA THR A 126 -1.78 4.39 -17.82
C THR A 126 -1.28 5.78 -17.43
N GLY A 127 -1.19 6.04 -16.13
CA GLY A 127 -0.45 7.17 -15.56
C GLY A 127 0.90 6.72 -14.97
N PRO A 128 1.70 7.68 -14.46
CA PRO A 128 2.99 7.38 -13.85
C PRO A 128 2.87 6.55 -12.57
N ASP A 129 3.97 5.91 -12.14
CA ASP A 129 4.06 5.28 -10.83
C ASP A 129 4.01 6.35 -9.71
N VAL A 130 3.28 6.05 -8.62
CA VAL A 130 3.05 6.97 -7.50
C VAL A 130 3.70 6.50 -6.19
N ALA A 131 4.48 5.42 -6.19
CA ALA A 131 5.13 4.89 -4.98
C ALA A 131 6.01 5.92 -4.25
N ARG A 132 6.51 6.92 -4.97
CA ARG A 132 7.38 7.98 -4.45
C ARG A 132 6.90 9.37 -4.88
N VAL A 133 5.60 9.63 -4.77
CA VAL A 133 5.04 10.95 -5.11
C VAL A 133 5.08 11.93 -3.93
N GLY A 134 5.24 11.43 -2.71
CA GLY A 134 5.25 12.27 -1.52
C GLY A 134 6.32 13.36 -1.57
N GLY A 135 5.91 14.60 -1.35
CA GLY A 135 6.76 15.79 -1.41
C GLY A 135 7.17 16.26 -2.82
N LYS A 136 6.85 15.53 -3.90
CA LYS A 136 7.18 15.96 -5.27
C LYS A 136 6.28 17.07 -5.79
N TYR A 137 5.03 17.10 -5.33
CA TYR A 137 4.05 18.12 -5.70
C TYR A 137 3.43 18.72 -4.44
N SER A 138 2.98 19.97 -4.53
CA SER A 138 2.27 20.62 -3.43
C SER A 138 0.85 20.06 -3.29
N ASP A 139 0.27 20.17 -2.10
CA ASP A 139 -1.12 19.78 -1.87
C ASP A 139 -2.08 20.51 -2.81
N ASP A 140 -1.84 21.80 -3.08
CA ASP A 140 -2.64 22.57 -4.03
C ASP A 140 -2.55 22.04 -5.46
N TRP A 141 -1.36 21.58 -5.88
CA TRP A 141 -1.21 20.89 -7.17
C TRP A 141 -2.03 19.60 -7.19
N HIS A 142 -1.97 18.79 -6.14
CA HIS A 142 -2.78 17.57 -6.06
C HIS A 142 -4.28 17.86 -6.12
N ARG A 143 -4.77 18.87 -5.39
CA ARG A 143 -6.19 19.28 -5.42
C ARG A 143 -6.62 19.71 -6.83
N LYS A 144 -5.83 20.56 -7.49
CA LYS A 144 -6.11 20.99 -8.88
C LYS A 144 -6.08 19.82 -9.86
N HIS A 145 -5.06 18.98 -9.76
CA HIS A 145 -4.89 17.81 -10.60
C HIS A 145 -6.05 16.82 -10.41
N LEU A 146 -6.44 16.47 -9.18
CA LEU A 146 -7.55 15.55 -8.92
C LEU A 146 -8.88 16.09 -9.44
N ARG A 147 -9.17 17.38 -9.23
CA ARG A 147 -10.43 17.99 -9.69
C ARG A 147 -10.51 18.07 -11.21
N ALA A 148 -9.41 18.43 -11.87
CA ALA A 148 -9.34 18.60 -13.31
C ALA A 148 -7.90 18.36 -13.82
N PRO A 149 -7.47 17.11 -14.10
CA PRO A 149 -6.10 16.81 -14.50
C PRO A 149 -5.65 17.60 -15.72
N ARG A 150 -6.55 17.78 -16.68
CA ARG A 150 -6.30 18.53 -17.93
C ARG A 150 -6.09 20.03 -17.74
N SER A 151 -6.38 20.58 -16.55
CA SER A 151 -6.10 21.99 -16.23
C SER A 151 -4.63 22.25 -15.92
N VAL A 152 -3.89 21.22 -15.48
CA VAL A 152 -2.47 21.31 -15.12
C VAL A 152 -1.58 20.46 -16.04
N VAL A 153 -2.13 19.42 -16.65
CA VAL A 153 -1.48 18.53 -17.62
C VAL A 153 -2.45 18.33 -18.79
N PRO A 154 -2.42 19.20 -19.83
CA PRO A 154 -3.41 19.22 -20.91
C PRO A 154 -3.65 17.88 -21.61
N GLU A 155 -2.60 17.07 -21.75
CA GLU A 155 -2.58 15.75 -22.38
C GLU A 155 -3.00 14.61 -21.44
N SER A 156 -3.35 14.91 -20.18
CA SER A 156 -3.72 13.88 -19.21
C SER A 156 -4.96 13.11 -19.65
N VAL A 157 -4.89 11.79 -19.54
CA VAL A 157 -6.03 10.87 -19.74
C VAL A 157 -6.73 10.51 -18.43
N MET A 158 -6.25 11.05 -17.30
CA MET A 158 -6.83 10.78 -15.98
C MET A 158 -8.25 11.37 -15.89
N PRO A 159 -9.23 10.65 -15.32
CA PRO A 159 -10.57 11.17 -15.06
C PRO A 159 -10.57 12.37 -14.09
N ASN A 160 -11.65 13.16 -14.10
CA ASN A 160 -11.88 14.20 -13.09
C ASN A 160 -12.51 13.59 -11.84
N TYR A 161 -12.04 14.00 -10.65
CA TYR A 161 -12.59 13.60 -9.35
C TYR A 161 -13.08 14.81 -8.52
N PRO A 162 -13.95 15.69 -9.06
CA PRO A 162 -14.32 16.94 -8.39
C PRO A 162 -15.17 16.71 -7.14
N TRP A 163 -15.85 15.57 -7.00
CA TRP A 163 -16.70 15.24 -5.84
C TRP A 163 -15.91 15.06 -4.55
N LEU A 164 -14.62 14.70 -4.64
CA LEU A 164 -13.78 14.47 -3.46
C LEU A 164 -13.68 15.69 -2.55
N LYS A 165 -13.79 16.90 -3.10
CA LYS A 165 -13.73 18.14 -2.33
C LYS A 165 -14.99 18.40 -1.49
N ASP A 166 -16.11 17.78 -1.86
CA ASP A 166 -17.42 18.02 -1.25
C ASP A 166 -17.82 16.88 -0.32
N ASN A 167 -17.34 15.66 -0.59
CA ASN A 167 -17.62 14.49 0.22
C ASN A 167 -16.83 14.52 1.54
N PRO A 168 -17.48 14.31 2.70
CA PRO A 168 -16.80 14.19 3.98
C PRO A 168 -16.14 12.81 4.13
N VAL A 169 -15.02 12.76 4.87
CA VAL A 169 -14.40 11.50 5.27
C VAL A 169 -15.32 10.70 6.19
N ASN A 170 -15.31 9.37 6.06
CA ASN A 170 -16.04 8.50 6.97
C ASN A 170 -15.47 8.57 8.40
N ALA A 171 -16.29 9.05 9.35
CA ALA A 171 -15.93 9.16 10.76
C ALA A 171 -15.71 7.80 11.45
N SER A 172 -16.15 6.68 10.87
CA SER A 172 -15.97 5.33 11.42
C SER A 172 -14.59 4.71 11.10
N ILE A 173 -13.61 5.51 10.68
CA ILE A 173 -12.26 5.04 10.33
C ILE A 173 -11.55 4.29 11.48
N GLY A 174 -11.91 4.59 12.74
CA GLY A 174 -11.42 3.88 13.91
C GLY A 174 -11.73 2.37 13.89
N ASP A 175 -12.86 1.96 13.30
CA ASP A 175 -13.19 0.53 13.17
C ASP A 175 -12.33 -0.16 12.10
N HIS A 176 -11.96 0.55 11.03
CA HIS A 176 -10.97 0.05 10.07
C HIS A 176 -9.61 -0.09 10.74
N MET A 177 -9.17 0.89 11.53
CA MET A 177 -7.91 0.80 12.29
C MET A 177 -7.90 -0.38 13.27
N LYS A 178 -9.01 -0.66 13.96
CA LYS A 178 -9.15 -1.89 14.79
C LYS A 178 -9.00 -3.16 13.96
N GLY A 179 -9.62 -3.22 12.78
CA GLY A 179 -9.46 -4.36 11.86
C GLY A 179 -8.00 -4.56 11.45
N MET A 180 -7.31 -3.46 11.14
CA MET A 180 -5.87 -3.47 10.82
C MET A 180 -5.02 -3.90 12.02
N GLN A 181 -5.38 -3.48 13.23
CA GLN A 181 -4.73 -3.90 14.47
C GLN A 181 -4.85 -5.43 14.67
N MET A 182 -6.03 -6.01 14.41
CA MET A 182 -6.26 -7.46 14.54
C MET A 182 -5.41 -8.30 13.59
N ILE A 183 -5.01 -7.76 12.43
CA ILE A 183 -4.15 -8.45 11.45
C ILE A 183 -2.66 -8.13 11.62
N GLY A 184 -2.28 -7.40 12.68
CA GLY A 184 -0.90 -7.19 13.08
C GLY A 184 -0.30 -5.82 12.74
N VAL A 185 -1.09 -4.87 12.23
CA VAL A 185 -0.62 -3.49 12.07
C VAL A 185 -0.51 -2.83 13.45
N PRO A 186 0.64 -2.24 13.84
CA PRO A 186 0.90 -1.81 15.21
C PRO A 186 0.23 -0.46 15.57
N TYR A 187 -1.10 -0.40 15.47
CA TYR A 187 -1.89 0.67 16.06
C TYR A 187 -2.00 0.50 17.57
N THR A 188 -1.89 1.61 18.29
CA THR A 188 -2.23 1.66 19.72
C THR A 188 -3.71 2.03 19.90
N ASP A 189 -4.29 1.68 21.05
CA ASP A 189 -5.66 2.07 21.39
C ASP A 189 -5.85 3.59 21.41
N ALA A 190 -4.77 4.33 21.73
CA ALA A 190 -4.75 5.78 21.68
C ALA A 190 -4.87 6.31 20.24
N ASP A 191 -4.21 5.68 19.26
CA ASP A 191 -4.33 6.07 17.85
C ASP A 191 -5.77 5.86 17.36
N ILE A 192 -6.36 4.73 17.72
CA ILE A 192 -7.75 4.37 17.35
C ILE A 192 -8.74 5.34 18.00
N ALA A 193 -8.55 5.68 19.27
CA ALA A 193 -9.41 6.62 19.99
C ALA A 193 -9.32 8.05 19.44
N ALA A 194 -8.14 8.46 18.94
CA ALA A 194 -7.93 9.78 18.34
C ALA A 194 -8.47 9.87 16.89
N ALA A 195 -8.67 8.74 16.22
CA ALA A 195 -8.93 8.68 14.77
C ALA A 195 -10.11 9.53 14.30
N ALA A 196 -11.25 9.49 15.02
CA ALA A 196 -12.45 10.25 14.66
C ALA A 196 -12.20 11.77 14.67
N LYS A 197 -11.37 12.25 15.60
CA LYS A 197 -10.99 13.65 15.70
C LYS A 197 -10.01 14.06 14.60
N GLU A 198 -9.11 13.16 14.19
CA GLU A 198 -8.15 13.46 13.10
C GLU A 198 -8.83 13.67 11.74
N VAL A 199 -9.97 13.00 11.51
CA VAL A 199 -10.73 13.12 10.25
C VAL A 199 -11.91 14.10 10.34
N GLU A 200 -12.13 14.72 11.49
CA GLU A 200 -13.25 15.65 11.70
C GLU A 200 -13.16 16.85 10.75
N GLY A 201 -14.25 17.10 10.00
CA GLY A 201 -14.32 18.19 9.03
C GLY A 201 -13.41 18.04 7.82
N LYS A 202 -12.76 16.88 7.63
CA LYS A 202 -11.93 16.60 6.45
C LYS A 202 -12.77 16.10 5.29
N THR A 203 -12.34 16.48 4.09
CA THR A 203 -12.93 16.01 2.84
C THR A 203 -12.17 14.78 2.34
N GLU A 204 -12.80 13.98 1.47
CA GLU A 204 -12.12 12.87 0.80
C GLU A 204 -10.91 13.34 -0.02
N GLU A 205 -10.96 14.57 -0.56
CA GLU A 205 -9.81 15.19 -1.22
C GLU A 205 -8.65 15.40 -0.25
N ASP A 206 -8.90 15.93 0.96
CA ASP A 206 -7.85 16.08 1.96
C ASP A 206 -7.25 14.73 2.36
N ALA A 207 -8.09 13.70 2.44
CA ALA A 207 -7.66 12.34 2.75
C ALA A 207 -6.75 11.77 1.66
N VAL A 208 -7.17 11.82 0.38
CA VAL A 208 -6.37 11.32 -0.75
C VAL A 208 -5.06 12.11 -0.86
N VAL A 209 -5.08 13.42 -0.67
CA VAL A 209 -3.86 14.24 -0.67
C VAL A 209 -2.92 13.80 0.47
N ALA A 210 -3.43 13.60 1.69
CA ALA A 210 -2.63 13.10 2.81
C ALA A 210 -2.00 11.73 2.50
N TYR A 211 -2.77 10.82 1.90
CA TYR A 211 -2.27 9.52 1.46
C TYR A 211 -1.17 9.66 0.40
N LEU A 212 -1.38 10.45 -0.66
CA LEU A 212 -0.38 10.64 -1.71
C LEU A 212 0.91 11.26 -1.16
N GLN A 213 0.80 12.18 -0.19
CA GLN A 213 1.96 12.85 0.40
C GLN A 213 2.84 11.93 1.27
N VAL A 214 2.31 10.80 1.76
CA VAL A 214 3.10 9.86 2.57
C VAL A 214 3.81 8.79 1.72
N LEU A 215 3.44 8.64 0.45
CA LEU A 215 3.99 7.59 -0.42
C LEU A 215 5.49 7.80 -0.69
N GLY A 216 6.28 6.86 -0.19
CA GLY A 216 7.74 6.80 -0.37
C GLY A 216 8.53 7.77 0.51
N THR A 217 7.91 8.37 1.53
CA THR A 217 8.56 9.34 2.44
C THR A 217 8.88 8.78 3.81
N MET A 218 8.30 7.62 4.18
CA MET A 218 8.38 7.09 5.54
C MET A 218 9.80 6.66 5.92
N ALA A 219 10.49 5.88 5.09
CA ALA A 219 11.84 5.40 5.34
C ALA A 219 12.89 6.18 4.54
N LYS A 220 14.02 6.50 5.16
CA LYS A 220 15.17 7.08 4.47
C LYS A 220 15.95 5.97 3.77
N LEU A 221 15.95 5.99 2.44
CA LEU A 221 16.64 4.99 1.62
C LEU A 221 18.04 5.47 1.26
N ASP A 222 19.04 4.64 1.54
CA ASP A 222 20.44 4.88 1.16
C ASP A 222 20.72 4.27 -0.20
N GLU A 223 21.08 5.11 -1.18
CA GLU A 223 21.39 4.65 -2.54
C GLU A 223 22.65 3.80 -2.64
N ASN A 224 23.52 3.85 -1.63
CA ASN A 224 24.74 3.04 -1.59
C ASN A 224 24.50 1.67 -0.93
N LYS A 225 23.32 1.47 -0.32
CA LYS A 225 22.97 0.20 0.33
C LYS A 225 22.22 -0.70 -0.64
N VAL A 226 22.65 -1.95 -0.70
CA VAL A 226 21.92 -3.01 -1.39
C VAL A 226 20.94 -3.61 -0.38
N TYR A 227 19.65 -3.41 -0.60
CA TYR A 227 18.59 -3.93 0.29
C TYR A 227 18.11 -5.33 -0.11
N ARG A 228 18.43 -5.78 -1.33
CA ARG A 228 18.10 -7.12 -1.84
C ARG A 228 19.40 -7.86 -2.16
N GLU A 229 19.67 -8.92 -1.41
CA GLU A 229 20.75 -9.88 -1.70
C GLU A 229 20.30 -10.95 -2.70
#